data_AF-A0A7W9PBK0-F1
#
_entry.id   AF-A0A7W9PBK0-F1
#
_cell.length_a   1.000
_cell.length_b   1.000
_cell.length_c   1.000
_cell.angle_alpha   90.00
_cell.angle_beta   90.00
_cell.angle_gamma   90.00
#
_symmetry.space_group_name_H-M   'P 1'
#
loop_
_entity.id
_entity.type
_entity.pdbx_description
1 polymer ?
#
loop_
_entity_poly.entity_id
_entity_poly.type
_entity_poly.pdbx_seq_one_letter_code
_entity_poly.pdbx_strand_id
1 'polypeptide(L)'
;MTDMSVDAAVAAIAAGPQGPRVAAVFDFGGTVVHGFTPPSALRRLTRRGDALAGSLVTSIRGARAEGEYERFLQRVMHLWAGHTESELAELGERLFHRTIYGHLYPEAWRLIRAHEAAGHTLVLASCLTRFQVLPAAAELGIEHALCTSMAAQDGVLTGYVEDKPLWRNGKADRVRRFAVTHDVELAESYAYADAATDLPLLELVGRPRAVNPDPRMALEAGEREWPVLGFRPREGARIPDIARTAAGFVSLIGGALAGVALESPTRERQRMADAMISYAADATLRATGVRVRVTGAEHARTARPAVFLFNHQSQFDMVVLAEVLRSGFTGIVKQEVTKNPVFGPLMRFAGATFIDRSDTAGTRAALVPVVETLRGGLSIVVAPEGTRSLTPRVGPFKKGAFHIAMQAGVPIVPLVIRNAGEIAWRDSAIVHKGTVDVAVLPPIDVGGWNPHDMDAEVERVRQLFIDTLLNWPAPEGAPSRQG
;
A
#
# COMPACT_ATOMS: atom_id res chain seq x y z
N MET A 1 0.87 -31.19 4.31
CA MET A 1 0.77 -29.72 4.36
C MET A 1 0.13 -29.23 3.08
N THR A 2 -1.03 -28.59 3.18
CA THR A 2 -1.73 -28.04 2.02
C THR A 2 -1.33 -26.57 1.87
N ASP A 3 -0.38 -26.31 0.98
CA ASP A 3 0.04 -24.96 0.64
C ASP A 3 -1.09 -24.30 -0.15
N MET A 4 -1.59 -23.18 0.36
CA MET A 4 -2.71 -22.44 -0.20
C MET A 4 -2.19 -21.11 -0.73
N SER A 5 -2.51 -20.80 -1.99
CA SER A 5 -2.19 -19.47 -2.53
C SER A 5 -3.11 -18.40 -1.94
N VAL A 6 -2.64 -17.16 -1.88
CA VAL A 6 -3.46 -16.02 -1.46
C VAL A 6 -4.69 -15.86 -2.35
N ASP A 7 -4.57 -16.13 -3.65
CA ASP A 7 -5.70 -16.06 -4.58
C ASP A 7 -6.76 -17.13 -4.25
N ALA A 8 -6.33 -18.35 -3.91
CA ALA A 8 -7.24 -19.41 -3.47
C ALA A 8 -7.90 -19.06 -2.13
N ALA A 9 -7.16 -18.43 -1.20
CA ALA A 9 -7.70 -17.97 0.07
C ALA A 9 -8.74 -16.87 -0.11
N VAL A 10 -8.48 -15.87 -0.96
CA VAL A 10 -9.44 -14.81 -1.30
C VAL A 10 -10.71 -15.39 -1.93
N ALA A 11 -10.57 -16.35 -2.86
CA ALA A 11 -11.71 -17.04 -3.45
C ALA A 11 -12.51 -17.85 -2.41
N ALA A 12 -11.83 -18.50 -1.47
CA ALA A 12 -12.48 -19.26 -0.39
C ALA A 12 -13.21 -18.37 0.63
N ILE A 13 -12.78 -17.11 0.79
CA ILE A 13 -13.50 -16.12 1.60
C ILE A 13 -14.78 -15.70 0.89
N ALA A 14 -14.70 -15.38 -0.41
CA ALA A 14 -15.85 -14.98 -1.21
C ALA A 14 -16.92 -16.09 -1.32
N ALA A 15 -16.52 -17.36 -1.35
CA ALA A 15 -17.43 -18.51 -1.38
C ALA A 15 -17.88 -18.97 0.03
N GLY A 16 -17.35 -18.37 1.09
CA GLY A 16 -17.58 -18.77 2.47
C GLY A 16 -18.82 -18.13 3.10
N PRO A 17 -19.02 -18.34 4.41
CA PRO A 17 -20.00 -17.61 5.22
C PRO A 17 -19.82 -16.10 5.05
N GLN A 18 -20.91 -15.33 5.09
CA GLN A 18 -20.89 -13.88 4.88
C GLN A 18 -21.53 -13.16 6.08
N GLY A 19 -21.21 -11.88 6.25
CA GLY A 19 -21.85 -11.00 7.23
C GLY A 19 -21.13 -10.89 8.59
N PRO A 20 -21.64 -10.02 9.47
CA PRO A 20 -20.90 -9.52 10.63
C PRO A 20 -20.75 -10.56 11.76
N ARG A 21 -21.53 -11.65 11.72
CA ARG A 21 -21.41 -12.75 12.69
C ARG A 21 -20.17 -13.61 12.44
N VAL A 22 -19.47 -13.41 11.32
CA VAL A 22 -18.20 -14.07 11.00
C VAL A 22 -17.06 -13.11 11.34
N ALA A 23 -16.11 -13.53 12.17
CA ALA A 23 -14.91 -12.74 12.43
C ALA A 23 -13.74 -13.19 11.55
N ALA A 24 -12.87 -12.24 11.21
CA ALA A 24 -11.54 -12.51 10.68
C ALA A 24 -10.50 -11.95 11.65
N VAL A 25 -9.86 -12.84 12.41
CA VAL A 25 -8.90 -12.49 13.46
C VAL A 25 -7.48 -12.62 12.92
N PHE A 26 -6.73 -11.53 12.93
CA PHE A 26 -5.35 -11.49 12.48
C PHE A 26 -4.43 -11.32 13.68
N ASP A 27 -3.42 -12.18 13.83
CA ASP A 27 -2.24 -11.80 14.59
C ASP A 27 -1.48 -10.68 13.88
N PHE A 28 -0.76 -9.86 14.62
CA PHE A 28 -0.05 -8.71 14.06
C PHE A 28 1.38 -9.04 13.60
N GLY A 29 2.21 -9.56 14.49
CA GLY A 29 3.66 -9.68 14.26
C GLY A 29 3.99 -10.96 13.51
N GLY A 30 4.62 -10.86 12.35
CA GLY A 30 4.92 -12.04 11.51
C GLY A 30 3.76 -12.49 10.61
N THR A 31 2.53 -12.10 10.96
CA THR A 31 1.31 -12.38 10.19
C THR A 31 0.88 -11.19 9.31
N VAL A 32 0.65 -10.00 9.90
CA VAL A 32 0.26 -8.78 9.16
C VAL A 32 1.46 -7.92 8.80
N VAL A 33 2.44 -7.84 9.70
CA VAL A 33 3.71 -7.13 9.49
C VAL A 33 4.86 -8.12 9.45
N HIS A 34 5.70 -8.04 8.42
CA HIS A 34 6.99 -8.73 8.40
C HIS A 34 7.87 -8.19 9.53
N GLY A 35 8.28 -9.06 10.45
CA GLY A 35 9.09 -8.67 11.60
C GLY A 35 10.34 -7.87 11.21
N PHE A 36 10.75 -6.95 12.08
CA PHE A 36 11.94 -6.14 11.84
C PHE A 36 13.20 -6.91 12.24
N THR A 37 14.07 -7.16 11.26
CA THR A 37 15.49 -7.43 11.54
C THR A 37 16.21 -6.09 11.45
N PRO A 38 16.85 -5.58 12.52
CA PRO A 38 17.34 -4.21 12.50
C PRO A 38 18.38 -4.00 11.39
N PRO A 39 18.12 -3.11 10.41
CA PRO A 39 19.18 -2.62 9.53
C PRO A 39 20.07 -1.68 10.34
N SER A 40 21.28 -1.41 9.84
CA SER A 40 22.21 -0.42 10.39
C SER A 40 21.60 1.00 10.57
N ALA A 41 20.48 1.29 9.89
CA ALA A 41 19.71 2.52 10.04
C ALA A 41 18.92 2.61 11.38
N LEU A 42 18.37 1.50 11.88
CA LEU A 42 17.71 1.49 13.20
C LEU A 42 18.73 1.62 14.34
N ARG A 43 19.96 1.12 14.10
CA ARG A 43 21.12 1.38 14.97
C ARG A 43 21.46 2.88 15.06
N ARG A 44 21.00 3.74 14.15
CA ARG A 44 21.12 5.21 14.26
C ARG A 44 20.03 5.84 15.12
N LEU A 45 18.81 5.28 15.15
CA LEU A 45 17.74 5.70 16.06
C LEU A 45 18.10 5.34 17.50
N THR A 46 18.60 4.12 17.73
CA THR A 46 19.09 3.72 19.06
C THR A 46 20.39 4.43 19.47
N ARG A 47 21.22 4.89 18.52
CA ARG A 47 22.41 5.74 18.79
C ARG A 47 22.09 7.21 19.05
N ARG A 48 20.90 7.70 18.70
CA ARG A 48 20.48 9.10 18.92
C ARG A 48 19.85 9.36 20.29
N GLY A 49 19.80 8.36 21.18
CA GLY A 49 19.35 8.52 22.57
C GLY A 49 17.85 8.29 22.80
N ASP A 50 17.07 7.88 21.79
CA ASP A 50 15.64 7.64 21.94
C ASP A 50 15.32 6.16 22.18
N ALA A 51 15.58 5.71 23.41
CA ALA A 51 15.32 4.34 23.86
C ALA A 51 13.82 3.98 23.78
N LEU A 52 12.95 4.98 23.97
CA LEU A 52 11.50 4.84 23.89
C LEU A 52 11.06 4.45 22.48
N ALA A 53 11.52 5.19 21.46
CA ALA A 53 11.24 4.86 20.06
C ALA A 53 11.81 3.49 19.64
N GLY A 54 13.01 3.17 20.12
CA GLY A 54 13.63 1.87 19.88
C GLY A 54 12.79 0.70 20.42
N SER A 55 12.21 0.87 21.62
CA SER A 55 11.37 -0.16 22.24
C SER A 55 10.07 -0.44 21.46
N LEU A 56 9.44 0.59 20.88
CA LEU A 56 8.23 0.45 20.07
C LEU A 56 8.50 -0.31 18.77
N VAL A 57 9.61 -0.04 18.08
CA VAL A 57 9.90 -0.68 16.78
C VAL A 57 10.43 -2.12 16.95
N THR A 58 11.38 -2.32 17.87
CA THR A 58 12.06 -3.63 18.02
C THR A 58 11.14 -4.74 18.49
N SER A 59 10.05 -4.38 19.15
CA SER A 59 9.09 -5.34 19.71
C SER A 59 8.08 -5.87 18.68
N ILE A 60 7.97 -5.27 17.50
CA ILE A 60 6.94 -5.61 16.49
C ILE A 60 7.14 -6.99 15.86
N ARG A 61 8.35 -7.57 15.98
CA ARG A 61 8.58 -8.97 15.57
C ARG A 61 7.69 -9.96 16.35
N GLY A 62 7.06 -9.51 17.44
CA GLY A 62 6.39 -10.37 18.39
C GLY A 62 7.42 -11.18 19.16
N ALA A 63 7.07 -11.59 20.37
CA ALA A 63 7.81 -12.67 20.99
C ALA A 63 7.37 -13.98 20.32
N ARG A 64 8.31 -14.90 20.07
CA ARG A 64 7.98 -16.25 19.59
C ARG A 64 8.20 -17.32 20.66
N ALA A 65 8.88 -16.94 21.74
CA ALA A 65 9.08 -17.75 22.94
C ALA A 65 8.73 -16.96 24.22
N GLU A 66 8.46 -17.69 25.29
CA GLU A 66 8.06 -17.13 26.59
C GLU A 66 9.12 -16.17 27.16
N GLY A 67 10.38 -16.60 27.18
CA GLY A 67 11.49 -15.73 27.65
C GLY A 67 11.75 -14.52 26.75
N GLU A 68 11.33 -14.53 25.48
CA GLU A 68 11.37 -13.33 24.64
C GLU A 68 10.27 -12.34 25.03
N TYR A 69 9.07 -12.86 25.33
CA TYR A 69 7.93 -12.08 25.75
C TYR A 69 8.15 -11.43 27.11
N GLU A 70 8.66 -12.18 28.08
CA GLU A 70 9.02 -11.66 29.41
C GLU A 70 10.07 -10.55 29.31
N ARG A 71 11.11 -10.76 28.50
CA ARG A 71 12.14 -9.72 28.26
C ARG A 71 11.57 -8.49 27.56
N PHE A 72 10.62 -8.69 26.66
CA PHE A 72 9.90 -7.59 26.03
C PHE A 72 9.09 -6.80 27.06
N LEU A 73 8.25 -7.47 27.85
CA LEU A 73 7.43 -6.83 28.87
C LEU A 73 8.29 -6.09 29.90
N GLN A 74 9.34 -6.72 30.43
CA GLN A 74 10.27 -6.10 31.38
C GLN A 74 10.89 -4.80 30.83
N ARG A 75 11.30 -4.80 29.56
CA ARG A 75 11.86 -3.59 28.92
C ARG A 75 10.81 -2.50 28.74
N VAL A 76 9.61 -2.85 28.26
CA VAL A 76 8.52 -1.90 28.05
C VAL A 76 8.04 -1.30 29.37
N MET A 77 7.81 -2.14 30.38
CA MET A 77 7.42 -1.74 31.72
C MET A 77 8.41 -0.73 32.32
N HIS A 78 9.71 -1.00 32.21
CA HIS A 78 10.74 -0.10 32.73
C HIS A 78 10.86 1.21 31.95
N LEU A 79 10.84 1.16 30.62
CA LEU A 79 11.10 2.34 29.78
C LEU A 79 9.90 3.28 29.69
N TRP A 80 8.67 2.76 29.83
CA TRP A 80 7.45 3.54 29.59
C TRP A 80 6.86 4.11 30.88
N ALA A 81 7.29 3.63 32.05
CA ALA A 81 6.90 4.21 33.33
C ALA A 81 7.16 5.72 33.36
N GLY A 82 6.17 6.50 33.79
CA GLY A 82 6.25 7.96 33.89
C GLY A 82 6.00 8.73 32.59
N HIS A 83 5.80 8.05 31.45
CA HIS A 83 5.41 8.71 30.20
C HIS A 83 3.88 8.77 30.08
N THR A 84 3.38 9.79 29.40
CA THR A 84 1.94 9.92 29.14
C THR A 84 1.51 8.98 28.02
N GLU A 85 0.24 8.58 28.05
CA GLU A 85 -0.34 7.76 26.97
C GLU A 85 -0.37 8.51 25.63
N SER A 86 -0.56 9.83 25.66
CA SER A 86 -0.56 10.67 24.45
C SER A 86 0.82 10.71 23.79
N GLU A 87 1.90 10.86 24.56
CA GLU A 87 3.27 10.87 24.04
C GLU A 87 3.61 9.57 23.30
N LEU A 88 3.23 8.43 23.87
CA LEU A 88 3.46 7.13 23.24
C LEU A 88 2.56 6.89 22.03
N ALA A 89 1.33 7.38 22.05
CA ALA A 89 0.41 7.30 20.90
C ALA A 89 0.97 8.08 19.70
N GLU A 90 1.37 9.34 19.92
CA GLU A 90 1.97 10.16 18.86
C GLU A 90 3.30 9.56 18.35
N LEU A 91 4.12 9.03 19.26
CA LEU A 91 5.36 8.38 18.89
C LEU A 91 5.10 7.12 18.05
N GLY A 92 4.11 6.31 18.45
CA GLY A 92 3.64 5.14 17.70
C GLY A 92 3.22 5.49 16.27
N GLU A 93 2.40 6.52 16.11
CA GLU A 93 1.94 7.01 14.80
C GLU A 93 3.12 7.47 13.92
N ARG A 94 4.02 8.31 14.47
CA ARG A 94 5.22 8.75 13.74
C ARG A 94 6.10 7.58 13.30
N LEU A 95 6.30 6.59 14.17
CA LEU A 95 7.13 5.42 13.86
C LEU A 95 6.47 4.47 12.87
N PHE A 96 5.15 4.34 12.91
CA PHE A 96 4.38 3.58 11.95
C PHE A 96 4.62 4.08 10.53
N HIS A 97 4.42 5.37 10.29
CA HIS A 97 4.60 5.98 8.98
C HIS A 97 6.04 5.91 8.47
N ARG A 98 7.03 5.97 9.38
CA ARG A 98 8.44 5.96 9.01
C ARG A 98 9.01 4.56 8.76
N THR A 99 8.46 3.55 9.44
CA THR A 99 9.16 2.26 9.60
C THR A 99 8.25 1.05 9.41
N ILE A 100 7.13 1.00 10.13
CA ILE A 100 6.23 -0.19 10.19
C ILE A 100 5.45 -0.39 8.92
N TYR A 101 4.96 0.69 8.34
CA TYR A 101 4.17 0.60 7.13
C TYR A 101 4.88 -0.19 6.01
N GLY A 102 6.16 0.11 5.76
CA GLY A 102 6.96 -0.53 4.71
C GLY A 102 7.20 -2.03 4.91
N HIS A 103 6.73 -2.60 6.02
CA HIS A 103 6.84 -4.01 6.37
C HIS A 103 5.49 -4.73 6.40
N LEU A 104 4.36 -4.05 6.16
CA LEU A 104 3.06 -4.71 6.02
C LEU A 104 3.06 -5.66 4.81
N TYR A 105 2.57 -6.88 4.99
CA TYR A 105 2.42 -7.84 3.90
C TYR A 105 1.27 -7.42 2.97
N PRO A 106 1.51 -7.20 1.67
CA PRO A 106 0.45 -7.00 0.69
C PRO A 106 -0.58 -8.14 0.72
N GLU A 107 -0.11 -9.37 0.93
CA GLU A 107 -0.94 -10.57 1.03
C GLU A 107 -1.92 -10.49 2.21
N ALA A 108 -1.46 -10.04 3.38
CA ALA A 108 -2.33 -9.83 4.55
C ALA A 108 -3.40 -8.78 4.24
N TRP A 109 -3.02 -7.67 3.59
CA TRP A 109 -3.97 -6.63 3.20
C TRP A 109 -5.03 -7.14 2.23
N ARG A 110 -4.65 -7.96 1.25
CA ARG A 110 -5.60 -8.59 0.31
C ARG A 110 -6.62 -9.47 1.03
N LEU A 111 -6.20 -10.22 2.05
CA LEU A 111 -7.10 -11.04 2.86
C LEU A 111 -8.04 -10.17 3.71
N ILE A 112 -7.52 -9.12 4.34
CA ILE A 112 -8.32 -8.17 5.11
C ILE A 112 -9.42 -7.55 4.24
N ARG A 113 -9.08 -7.11 3.01
CA ARG A 113 -10.05 -6.57 2.06
C ARG A 113 -11.09 -7.59 1.60
N ALA A 114 -10.68 -8.84 1.39
CA ALA A 114 -11.61 -9.91 1.04
C ALA A 114 -12.63 -10.15 2.17
N HIS A 115 -12.18 -10.10 3.42
CA HIS A 115 -13.07 -10.23 4.59
C HIS A 115 -13.97 -9.01 4.80
N GLU A 116 -13.45 -7.80 4.58
CA GLU A 116 -14.24 -6.56 4.59
C GLU A 116 -15.36 -6.62 3.54
N ALA A 117 -15.03 -7.04 2.32
CA ALA A 117 -16.00 -7.21 1.23
C ALA A 117 -17.05 -8.29 1.54
N ALA A 118 -16.68 -9.32 2.31
CA ALA A 118 -17.59 -10.35 2.79
C ALA A 118 -18.46 -9.90 3.99
N GLY A 119 -18.25 -8.66 4.47
CA GLY A 119 -18.98 -8.09 5.61
C GLY A 119 -18.57 -8.69 6.96
N HIS A 120 -17.39 -9.31 7.07
CA HIS A 120 -16.92 -9.93 8.30
C HIS A 120 -16.48 -8.88 9.32
N THR A 121 -16.62 -9.21 10.61
CA THR A 121 -16.04 -8.43 11.70
C THR A 121 -14.52 -8.59 11.72
N LEU A 122 -13.80 -7.54 11.34
CA LEU A 122 -12.33 -7.55 11.31
C LEU A 122 -11.73 -7.33 12.70
N VAL A 123 -10.81 -8.19 13.12
CA VAL A 123 -10.16 -8.11 14.43
C VAL A 123 -8.65 -8.26 14.30
N LEU A 124 -7.88 -7.34 14.88
CA LEU A 124 -6.43 -7.45 15.02
C LEU A 124 -6.10 -7.81 16.47
N ALA A 125 -5.53 -8.99 16.71
CA ALA A 125 -5.26 -9.51 18.05
C ALA A 125 -3.76 -9.69 18.28
N SER A 126 -3.16 -8.89 19.16
CA SER A 126 -1.70 -8.86 19.34
C SER A 126 -1.30 -8.85 20.82
N CYS A 127 -0.15 -9.48 21.11
CA CYS A 127 0.48 -9.37 22.43
C CYS A 127 1.13 -8.01 22.67
N LEU A 128 1.25 -7.18 21.64
CA LEU A 128 1.76 -5.80 21.70
C LEU A 128 0.72 -4.85 22.30
N THR A 129 1.14 -3.61 22.52
CA THR A 129 0.27 -2.58 23.09
C THR A 129 -0.41 -1.75 22.00
N ARG A 130 -1.44 -1.02 22.39
CA ARG A 130 -2.23 -0.16 21.49
C ARG A 130 -1.38 0.85 20.71
N PHE A 131 -0.28 1.34 21.29
CA PHE A 131 0.60 2.32 20.65
C PHE A 131 1.30 1.80 19.39
N GLN A 132 1.45 0.47 19.27
CA GLN A 132 2.09 -0.17 18.12
C GLN A 132 1.05 -0.67 17.11
N VAL A 133 -0.11 -1.11 17.62
CA VAL A 133 -1.12 -1.84 16.86
C VAL A 133 -2.16 -0.90 16.26
N LEU A 134 -2.62 0.12 17.00
CA LEU A 134 -3.69 1.00 16.53
C LEU A 134 -3.34 1.78 15.25
N PRO A 135 -2.13 2.33 15.07
CA PRO A 135 -1.78 2.99 13.81
C PRO A 135 -1.91 2.06 12.61
N ALA A 136 -1.54 0.78 12.78
CA ALA A 136 -1.68 -0.22 11.74
C ALA A 136 -3.14 -0.66 11.54
N ALA A 137 -3.90 -0.86 12.62
CA ALA A 137 -5.32 -1.22 12.55
C ALA A 137 -6.14 -0.16 11.81
N ALA A 138 -5.97 1.12 12.19
CA ALA A 138 -6.67 2.25 11.57
C ALA A 138 -6.39 2.31 10.05
N GLU A 139 -5.13 2.09 9.70
CA GLU A 139 -4.68 2.11 8.32
C GLU A 139 -5.17 0.91 7.51
N LEU A 140 -5.24 -0.28 8.11
CA LEU A 140 -5.78 -1.47 7.48
C LEU A 140 -7.32 -1.45 7.40
N GLY A 141 -7.98 -0.53 8.12
CA GLY A 141 -9.43 -0.49 8.24
C GLY A 141 -10.00 -1.50 9.23
N ILE A 142 -9.18 -1.99 10.15
CA ILE A 142 -9.61 -2.94 11.17
C ILE A 142 -10.15 -2.14 12.35
N GLU A 143 -11.45 -2.22 12.57
CA GLU A 143 -12.14 -1.49 13.63
C GLU A 143 -11.74 -1.98 15.03
N HIS A 144 -11.59 -3.29 15.19
CA HIS A 144 -11.37 -3.90 16.50
C HIS A 144 -9.91 -4.32 16.69
N ALA A 145 -9.20 -3.67 17.61
CA ALA A 145 -7.84 -4.03 17.98
C ALA A 145 -7.77 -4.53 19.43
N LEU A 146 -7.49 -5.81 19.60
CA LEU A 146 -7.28 -6.46 20.89
C LEU A 146 -5.78 -6.44 21.19
N CYS A 147 -5.38 -5.66 22.20
CA CYS A 147 -3.98 -5.45 22.58
C CYS A 147 -3.76 -5.73 24.06
N THR A 148 -2.49 -5.87 24.46
CA THR A 148 -2.11 -5.81 25.88
C THR A 148 -2.28 -4.38 26.41
N SER A 149 -3.09 -4.21 27.46
CA SER A 149 -3.34 -2.91 28.11
C SER A 149 -2.28 -2.59 29.16
N MET A 150 -1.73 -1.37 29.11
CA MET A 150 -0.80 -0.87 30.11
C MET A 150 -1.59 -0.07 31.15
N ALA A 151 -1.32 -0.29 32.44
CA ALA A 151 -1.98 0.44 33.53
C ALA A 151 -1.51 1.90 33.55
N ALA A 152 -2.47 2.82 33.58
CA ALA A 152 -2.23 4.26 33.64
C ALA A 152 -2.94 4.88 34.86
N GLN A 153 -2.34 5.92 35.42
CA GLN A 153 -2.94 6.77 36.45
C GLN A 153 -2.86 8.22 35.97
N ASP A 154 -4.00 8.90 35.91
CA ASP A 154 -4.10 10.29 35.42
C ASP A 154 -3.45 10.50 34.03
N GLY A 155 -3.58 9.51 33.14
CA GLY A 155 -3.01 9.53 31.79
C GLY A 155 -1.50 9.25 31.72
N VAL A 156 -0.87 8.88 32.85
CA VAL A 156 0.56 8.52 32.95
C VAL A 156 0.71 7.03 33.17
N LEU A 157 1.57 6.37 32.39
CA LEU A 157 1.82 4.95 32.51
C LEU A 157 2.55 4.60 33.80
N THR A 158 2.02 3.62 34.53
CA THR A 158 2.57 3.11 35.79
C THR A 158 3.77 2.18 35.59
N GLY A 159 3.97 1.68 34.36
CA GLY A 159 4.96 0.65 34.06
C GLY A 159 4.49 -0.77 34.34
N TYR A 160 3.19 -1.01 34.55
CA TYR A 160 2.62 -2.35 34.72
C TYR A 160 1.55 -2.65 33.67
N VAL A 161 1.23 -3.93 33.49
CA VAL A 161 0.10 -4.36 32.66
C VAL A 161 -1.18 -4.29 33.50
N GLU A 162 -2.26 -3.73 32.95
CA GLU A 162 -3.55 -3.60 33.64
C GLU A 162 -4.29 -4.94 33.79
N ASP A 163 -4.26 -5.73 32.71
CA ASP A 163 -5.04 -6.95 32.54
C ASP A 163 -4.16 -8.18 32.28
N LYS A 164 -4.77 -9.37 32.22
CA LYS A 164 -4.09 -10.56 31.68
C LYS A 164 -3.52 -10.24 30.29
N PRO A 165 -2.20 -10.41 30.07
CA PRO A 165 -1.60 -10.09 28.78
C PRO A 165 -2.12 -10.96 27.64
N LEU A 166 -2.14 -10.42 26.42
CA LEU A 166 -2.66 -11.10 25.22
C LEU A 166 -1.65 -12.08 24.63
N TRP A 167 -1.30 -13.09 25.42
CA TRP A 167 -0.29 -14.09 25.07
C TRP A 167 -0.85 -15.50 25.23
N ARG A 168 -0.65 -16.35 24.21
CA ARG A 168 -1.15 -17.74 24.17
C ARG A 168 -2.64 -17.83 24.50
N ASN A 169 -3.00 -18.60 25.53
CA ASN A 169 -4.37 -18.76 26.01
C ASN A 169 -5.02 -17.41 26.36
N GLY A 170 -4.26 -16.42 26.83
CA GLY A 170 -4.79 -15.08 27.08
C GLY A 170 -5.33 -14.39 25.82
N LYS A 171 -4.69 -14.62 24.67
CA LYS A 171 -5.17 -14.10 23.36
C LYS A 171 -6.46 -14.80 22.94
N ALA A 172 -6.50 -16.14 23.00
CA ALA A 172 -7.70 -16.92 22.68
C ALA A 172 -8.88 -16.57 23.61
N ASP A 173 -8.63 -16.41 24.92
CA ASP A 173 -9.65 -16.01 25.89
C ASP A 173 -10.23 -14.63 25.57
N ARG A 174 -9.39 -13.66 25.19
CA ARG A 174 -9.85 -12.31 24.81
C ARG A 174 -10.69 -12.33 23.54
N VAL A 175 -10.28 -13.13 22.53
CA VAL A 175 -11.05 -13.31 21.29
C VAL A 175 -12.39 -14.00 21.58
N ARG A 176 -12.42 -15.00 22.46
CA ARG A 176 -13.68 -15.65 22.88
C ARG A 176 -14.64 -14.67 23.53
N ARG A 177 -14.13 -13.82 24.44
CA ARG A 177 -14.96 -12.76 25.08
C ARG A 177 -15.46 -11.76 24.05
N PHE A 178 -14.59 -11.32 23.14
CA PHE A 178 -14.95 -10.43 22.04
C PHE A 178 -16.07 -11.03 21.19
N ALA A 179 -16.00 -12.33 20.89
CA ALA A 179 -17.00 -13.00 20.07
C ALA A 179 -18.39 -13.00 20.74
N VAL A 180 -18.44 -13.23 22.06
CA VAL A 180 -19.69 -13.15 22.84
C VAL A 180 -20.27 -11.73 22.82
N THR A 181 -19.44 -10.70 22.98
CA THR A 181 -19.92 -9.30 23.04
C THR A 181 -20.37 -8.75 21.69
N HIS A 182 -19.94 -9.35 20.58
CA HIS A 182 -20.26 -8.89 19.21
C HIS A 182 -21.11 -9.90 18.42
N ASP A 183 -21.69 -10.91 19.07
CA ASP A 183 -22.49 -11.98 18.44
C ASP A 183 -21.78 -12.66 17.25
N VAL A 184 -20.51 -13.01 17.44
CA VAL A 184 -19.68 -13.70 16.45
C VAL A 184 -19.72 -15.20 16.66
N GLU A 185 -19.92 -15.94 15.57
CA GLU A 185 -19.84 -17.39 15.50
C GLU A 185 -18.43 -17.85 15.16
N LEU A 186 -17.66 -18.21 16.20
CA LEU A 186 -16.26 -18.63 16.06
C LEU A 186 -16.09 -19.88 15.16
N ALA A 187 -17.07 -20.77 15.12
CA ALA A 187 -17.07 -21.95 14.27
C ALA A 187 -17.09 -21.62 12.76
N GLU A 188 -17.60 -20.46 12.36
CA GLU A 188 -17.56 -20.01 10.96
C GLU A 188 -16.45 -18.98 10.71
N SER A 189 -15.78 -18.53 11.78
CA SER A 189 -14.78 -17.48 11.76
C SER A 189 -13.39 -17.96 11.32
N TYR A 190 -12.55 -16.99 10.98
CA TYR A 190 -11.20 -17.18 10.47
C TYR A 190 -10.18 -16.67 11.49
N ALA A 191 -9.02 -17.32 11.56
CA ALA A 191 -7.88 -16.84 12.32
C ALA A 191 -6.58 -17.05 11.55
N TYR A 192 -5.71 -16.04 11.58
CA TYR A 192 -4.42 -15.99 10.89
C TYR A 192 -3.31 -15.79 11.91
N ALA A 193 -2.32 -16.69 11.94
CA ALA A 193 -1.17 -16.57 12.83
C ALA A 193 0.08 -17.29 12.29
N ASP A 194 1.28 -16.83 12.69
CA ASP A 194 2.57 -17.39 12.28
C ASP A 194 3.26 -18.24 13.35
N ALA A 195 3.01 -17.93 14.64
CA ALA A 195 3.76 -18.52 15.74
C ALA A 195 2.97 -19.59 16.50
N ALA A 196 3.66 -20.65 16.95
CA ALA A 196 3.07 -21.73 17.74
C ALA A 196 2.44 -21.24 19.06
N THR A 197 2.81 -20.05 19.52
CA THR A 197 2.18 -19.40 20.68
C THR A 197 0.70 -19.10 20.44
N ASP A 198 0.27 -18.99 19.19
CA ASP A 198 -1.11 -18.68 18.80
C ASP A 198 -1.92 -19.91 18.38
N LEU A 199 -1.40 -21.14 18.61
CA LEU A 199 -2.19 -22.36 18.43
C LEU A 199 -3.56 -22.32 19.12
N PRO A 200 -3.69 -21.86 20.39
CA PRO A 200 -4.99 -21.77 21.04
C PRO A 200 -5.98 -20.83 20.34
N LEU A 201 -5.48 -19.82 19.62
CA LEU A 201 -6.32 -18.92 18.81
C LEU A 201 -6.78 -19.64 17.53
N LEU A 202 -5.89 -20.36 16.85
CA LEU A 202 -6.25 -21.11 15.65
C LEU A 202 -7.23 -22.25 15.96
N GLU A 203 -7.06 -22.94 17.09
CA GLU A 203 -7.98 -24.00 17.55
C GLU A 203 -9.38 -23.47 17.91
N LEU A 204 -9.50 -22.18 18.23
CA LEU A 204 -10.75 -21.57 18.65
C LEU A 204 -11.76 -21.40 17.50
N VAL A 205 -11.27 -21.30 16.27
CA VAL A 205 -12.07 -20.96 15.10
C VAL A 205 -12.26 -22.16 14.17
N GLY A 206 -13.31 -22.18 13.35
CA GLY A 206 -13.50 -23.27 12.39
C GLY A 206 -12.65 -23.15 11.12
N ARG A 207 -12.07 -21.97 10.83
CA ARG A 207 -11.27 -21.72 9.62
C ARG A 207 -9.86 -21.20 9.96
N PRO A 208 -9.01 -22.00 10.61
CA PRO A 208 -7.64 -21.61 10.93
C PRO A 208 -6.76 -21.53 9.67
N ARG A 209 -5.83 -20.58 9.68
CA ARG A 209 -4.86 -20.33 8.61
C ARG A 209 -3.49 -20.02 9.22
N ALA A 210 -2.52 -20.90 8.97
CA ALA A 210 -1.15 -20.65 9.38
C ALA A 210 -0.45 -19.78 8.31
N VAL A 211 0.17 -18.69 8.71
CA VAL A 211 0.85 -17.73 7.81
C VAL A 211 2.34 -17.77 8.07
N ASN A 212 3.17 -18.07 7.06
CA ASN A 212 4.63 -18.15 7.22
C ASN A 212 5.06 -18.86 8.53
N PRO A 213 4.52 -20.07 8.82
CA PRO A 213 4.57 -20.64 10.15
C PRO A 213 6.00 -20.92 10.63
N ASP A 214 6.23 -20.72 11.92
CA ASP A 214 7.43 -21.25 12.57
C ASP A 214 7.47 -22.80 12.50
N PRO A 215 8.63 -23.45 12.72
CA PRO A 215 8.73 -24.91 12.59
C PRO A 215 7.73 -25.71 13.43
N ARG A 216 7.34 -25.20 14.60
CA ARG A 216 6.40 -25.87 15.49
C ARG A 216 4.96 -25.67 15.02
N MET A 217 4.59 -24.46 14.60
CA MET A 217 3.30 -24.19 13.96
C MET A 217 3.13 -24.99 12.66
N ALA A 218 4.21 -25.14 11.88
CA ALA A 218 4.18 -25.91 10.63
C ALA A 218 3.90 -27.41 10.87
N LEU A 219 4.46 -27.98 11.94
CA LEU A 219 4.18 -29.36 12.36
C LEU A 219 2.69 -29.53 12.70
N GLU A 220 2.17 -28.68 13.58
CA GLU A 220 0.78 -28.72 14.04
C GLU A 220 -0.22 -28.49 12.91
N ALA A 221 0.07 -27.52 12.02
CA ALA A 221 -0.72 -27.29 10.83
C ALA A 221 -0.69 -28.50 9.88
N GLY A 222 0.44 -29.22 9.81
CA GLY A 222 0.56 -30.47 9.07
C GLY A 222 -0.28 -31.60 9.64
N GLU A 223 -0.23 -31.81 10.97
CA GLU A 223 -0.99 -32.85 11.68
C GLU A 223 -2.50 -32.62 11.64
N ARG A 224 -2.93 -31.35 11.67
CA ARG A 224 -4.35 -30.94 11.68
C ARG A 224 -4.89 -30.57 10.32
N GLU A 225 -4.07 -30.74 9.27
CA GLU A 225 -4.38 -30.40 7.88
C GLU A 225 -4.83 -28.95 7.68
N TRP A 226 -4.32 -28.03 8.51
CA TRP A 226 -4.61 -26.61 8.37
C TRP A 226 -3.93 -26.03 7.13
N PRO A 227 -4.64 -25.21 6.33
CA PRO A 227 -4.03 -24.54 5.20
C PRO A 227 -2.92 -23.57 5.63
N VAL A 228 -1.82 -23.64 4.90
CA VAL A 228 -0.65 -22.78 5.12
C VAL A 228 -0.58 -21.74 4.00
N LEU A 229 -0.36 -20.48 4.38
CA LEU A 229 -0.20 -19.34 3.50
C LEU A 229 1.27 -18.90 3.50
N GLY A 230 1.92 -18.95 2.34
CA GLY A 230 3.25 -18.37 2.15
C GLY A 230 3.18 -16.91 1.68
N PHE A 231 3.51 -15.96 2.54
CA PHE A 231 3.70 -14.56 2.15
C PHE A 231 5.16 -14.30 1.84
N ARG A 232 5.44 -13.46 0.84
CA ARG A 232 6.82 -13.14 0.47
C ARG A 232 7.45 -12.25 1.54
N PRO A 233 8.54 -12.68 2.19
CA PRO A 233 9.24 -11.85 3.16
C PRO A 233 9.70 -10.53 2.54
N ARG A 234 9.44 -9.39 3.18
CA ARG A 234 10.09 -8.11 2.84
C ARG A 234 11.49 -8.11 3.45
N GLU A 235 12.36 -8.95 2.90
CA GLU A 235 13.79 -8.92 3.25
C GLU A 235 14.43 -7.61 2.76
N GLY A 236 15.46 -7.14 3.48
CA GLY A 236 16.30 -6.05 3.02
C GLY A 236 16.92 -6.39 1.65
N ALA A 237 17.11 -5.38 0.81
CA ALA A 237 17.60 -5.56 -0.56
C ALA A 237 18.89 -6.38 -0.60
N ARG A 238 18.89 -7.46 -1.40
CA ARG A 238 20.08 -8.27 -1.65
C ARG A 238 20.95 -7.57 -2.70
N ILE A 239 22.24 -7.92 -2.77
CA ILE A 239 23.18 -7.35 -3.77
C ILE A 239 22.62 -7.42 -5.21
N PRO A 240 21.96 -8.52 -5.66
CA PRO A 240 21.35 -8.56 -6.97
C PRO A 240 20.20 -7.56 -7.17
N ASP A 241 19.46 -7.21 -6.11
CA ASP A 241 18.38 -6.22 -6.19
C ASP A 241 18.92 -4.80 -6.36
N ILE A 242 20.02 -4.49 -5.67
CA ILE A 242 20.73 -3.22 -5.83
C ILE A 242 21.30 -3.11 -7.25
N ALA A 243 21.99 -4.15 -7.73
CA ALA A 243 22.56 -4.17 -9.07
C ALA A 243 21.49 -4.02 -10.16
N ARG A 244 20.36 -4.72 -10.01
CA ARG A 244 19.20 -4.61 -10.92
C ARG A 244 18.58 -3.22 -10.90
N THR A 245 18.45 -2.61 -9.73
CA THR A 245 17.92 -1.26 -9.61
C THR A 245 18.85 -0.24 -10.27
N ALA A 246 20.16 -0.34 -10.03
CA ALA A 246 21.16 0.50 -10.68
C ALA A 246 21.13 0.33 -12.21
N ALA A 247 21.06 -0.91 -12.69
CA ALA A 247 20.88 -1.20 -14.12
C ALA A 247 19.60 -0.55 -14.66
N GLY A 248 18.49 -0.62 -13.92
CA GLY A 248 17.23 0.05 -14.27
C GLY A 248 17.36 1.56 -14.46
N PHE A 249 18.09 2.25 -13.57
CA PHE A 249 18.36 3.69 -13.70
C PHE A 249 19.29 4.02 -14.87
N VAL A 250 20.33 3.21 -15.10
CA VAL A 250 21.22 3.37 -16.27
C VAL A 250 20.43 3.17 -17.56
N SER A 251 19.59 2.14 -17.61
CA SER A 251 18.71 1.86 -18.74
C SER A 251 17.65 2.94 -18.96
N LEU A 252 17.17 3.61 -17.89
CA LEU A 252 16.26 4.75 -18.01
C LEU A 252 16.91 5.89 -18.82
N ILE A 253 18.11 6.29 -18.41
CA ILE A 253 18.85 7.38 -19.06
C ILE A 253 19.28 6.96 -20.47
N GLY A 254 19.82 5.75 -20.62
CA GLY A 254 20.23 5.22 -21.92
C GLY A 254 19.07 5.10 -22.91
N GLY A 255 17.91 4.60 -22.46
CA GLY A 255 16.69 4.51 -23.26
C GLY A 255 16.16 5.90 -23.64
N ALA A 256 16.13 6.85 -22.71
CA ALA A 256 15.76 8.24 -22.98
C ALA A 256 16.64 8.86 -24.08
N LEU A 257 17.97 8.75 -23.95
CA LEU A 257 18.91 9.28 -24.92
C LEU A 257 18.78 8.60 -26.29
N ALA A 258 18.59 7.27 -26.31
CA ALA A 258 18.39 6.52 -27.54
C ALA A 258 17.09 6.94 -28.25
N GLY A 259 15.98 7.10 -27.51
CA GLY A 259 14.71 7.56 -28.07
C GLY A 259 14.82 8.95 -28.70
N VAL A 260 15.48 9.90 -28.03
CA VAL A 260 15.76 11.24 -28.60
C VAL A 260 16.64 11.13 -29.85
N ALA A 261 17.71 10.35 -29.80
CA ALA A 261 18.64 10.23 -30.92
C ALA A 261 17.98 9.63 -32.16
N LEU A 262 17.16 8.59 -31.99
CA LEU A 262 16.45 7.92 -33.09
C LEU A 262 15.41 8.83 -33.76
N GLU A 263 14.71 9.66 -32.99
CA GLU A 263 13.71 10.60 -33.51
C GLU A 263 14.29 11.98 -33.86
N SER A 264 15.57 12.24 -33.56
CA SER A 264 16.23 13.52 -33.87
C SER A 264 16.16 13.94 -35.34
N PRO A 265 16.18 13.04 -36.35
CA PRO A 265 16.02 13.42 -37.75
C PRO A 265 14.66 14.05 -38.08
N THR A 266 13.61 13.75 -37.30
CA THR A 266 12.27 14.34 -37.51
C THR A 266 12.25 15.84 -37.24
N ARG A 267 13.18 16.34 -36.42
CA ARG A 267 13.19 17.73 -35.89
C ARG A 267 11.90 18.15 -35.18
N GLU A 268 11.03 17.20 -34.86
CA GLU A 268 9.79 17.43 -34.12
C GLU A 268 10.04 17.17 -32.63
N ARG A 269 10.04 18.24 -31.83
CA ARG A 269 10.29 18.13 -30.38
C ARG A 269 9.35 17.16 -29.68
N GLN A 270 8.08 17.14 -30.07
CA GLN A 270 7.08 16.28 -29.46
C GLN A 270 7.33 14.79 -29.75
N ARG A 271 7.68 14.43 -31.00
CA ARG A 271 8.07 13.05 -31.33
C ARG A 271 9.30 12.60 -30.56
N MET A 272 10.31 13.46 -30.47
CA MET A 272 11.50 13.17 -29.66
C MET A 272 11.17 12.97 -28.18
N ALA A 273 10.28 13.80 -27.61
CA ALA A 273 9.83 13.66 -26.23
C ALA A 273 9.03 12.36 -26.01
N ASP A 274 8.13 12.02 -26.92
CA ASP A 274 7.35 10.79 -26.86
C ASP A 274 8.24 9.54 -26.95
N ALA A 275 9.20 9.52 -27.88
CA ALA A 275 10.16 8.43 -28.00
C ALA A 275 11.08 8.35 -26.79
N MET A 276 11.53 9.49 -26.24
CA MET A 276 12.30 9.53 -24.99
C MET A 276 11.55 8.83 -23.87
N ILE A 277 10.26 9.14 -23.69
CA ILE A 277 9.42 8.57 -22.64
C ILE A 277 9.22 7.07 -22.85
N SER A 278 8.82 6.66 -24.06
CA SER A 278 8.58 5.24 -24.39
C SER A 278 9.84 4.38 -24.24
N TYR A 279 10.97 4.80 -24.82
CA TYR A 279 12.21 4.02 -24.79
C TYR A 279 12.81 3.96 -23.38
N ALA A 280 12.71 5.04 -22.61
CA ALA A 280 13.13 5.03 -21.21
C ALA A 280 12.32 3.99 -20.41
N ALA A 281 11.00 3.97 -20.58
CA ALA A 281 10.13 3.01 -19.90
C ALA A 281 10.45 1.56 -20.30
N ASP A 282 10.51 1.27 -21.60
CA ASP A 282 10.83 -0.05 -22.15
C ASP A 282 12.16 -0.59 -21.59
N ALA A 283 13.20 0.24 -21.61
CA ALA A 283 14.53 -0.13 -21.15
C ALA A 283 14.55 -0.36 -19.63
N THR A 284 13.92 0.51 -18.84
CA THR A 284 13.83 0.35 -17.38
C THR A 284 13.05 -0.89 -16.98
N LEU A 285 11.90 -1.16 -17.61
CA LEU A 285 11.07 -2.34 -17.30
C LEU A 285 11.83 -3.65 -17.58
N ARG A 286 12.51 -3.73 -18.73
CA ARG A 286 13.35 -4.90 -19.07
C ARG A 286 14.50 -5.10 -18.09
N ALA A 287 15.24 -4.05 -17.76
CA ALA A 287 16.38 -4.13 -16.85
C ALA A 287 15.97 -4.47 -15.40
N THR A 288 14.78 -4.00 -14.98
CA THR A 288 14.25 -4.26 -13.63
C THR A 288 13.47 -5.57 -13.52
N GLY A 289 13.14 -6.21 -14.65
CA GLY A 289 12.32 -7.43 -14.67
C GLY A 289 10.88 -7.16 -14.22
N VAL A 290 10.38 -5.94 -14.42
CA VAL A 290 9.02 -5.54 -14.10
C VAL A 290 8.17 -5.68 -15.37
N ARG A 291 7.02 -6.34 -15.25
CA ARG A 291 6.03 -6.48 -16.33
C ARG A 291 4.83 -5.61 -16.03
N VAL A 292 4.30 -4.90 -17.02
CA VAL A 292 3.05 -4.16 -16.90
C VAL A 292 1.97 -4.95 -17.66
N ARG A 293 0.87 -5.28 -16.98
CA ARG A 293 -0.32 -5.86 -17.62
C ARG A 293 -1.42 -4.82 -17.62
N VAL A 294 -1.99 -4.56 -18.79
CA VAL A 294 -2.99 -3.50 -18.97
C VAL A 294 -4.31 -4.13 -19.37
N THR A 295 -5.39 -3.70 -18.74
CA THR A 295 -6.78 -3.97 -19.15
C THR A 295 -7.42 -2.64 -19.56
N GLY A 296 -8.21 -2.63 -20.65
CA GLY A 296 -8.80 -1.39 -21.19
C GLY A 296 -7.82 -0.49 -21.95
N ALA A 297 -6.75 -1.05 -22.53
CA ALA A 297 -5.67 -0.29 -23.16
C ALA A 297 -6.13 0.66 -24.27
N GLU A 298 -7.25 0.36 -24.93
CA GLU A 298 -7.92 1.21 -25.91
C GLU A 298 -8.34 2.57 -25.33
N HIS A 299 -8.80 2.62 -24.08
CA HIS A 299 -9.19 3.87 -23.41
C HIS A 299 -7.98 4.79 -23.17
N ALA A 300 -6.77 4.22 -23.05
CA ALA A 300 -5.55 5.01 -22.95
C ALA A 300 -5.17 5.73 -24.24
N ARG A 301 -5.76 5.33 -25.39
CA ARG A 301 -5.40 5.82 -26.73
C ARG A 301 -6.49 6.65 -27.38
N THR A 302 -7.76 6.33 -27.15
CA THR A 302 -8.90 6.91 -27.90
C THR A 302 -9.36 8.26 -27.38
N ALA A 303 -9.25 8.53 -26.08
CA ALA A 303 -9.67 9.80 -25.48
C ALA A 303 -8.45 10.70 -25.21
N ARG A 304 -8.00 11.46 -26.21
CA ARG A 304 -6.89 12.41 -26.09
C ARG A 304 -7.17 13.72 -26.84
N PRO A 305 -6.81 14.89 -26.29
CA PRO A 305 -6.22 15.09 -24.96
C PRO A 305 -7.22 14.76 -23.83
N ALA A 306 -6.71 14.30 -22.69
CA ALA A 306 -7.51 13.97 -21.51
C ALA A 306 -6.75 14.25 -20.21
N VAL A 307 -7.49 14.27 -19.10
CA VAL A 307 -6.92 14.23 -17.75
C VAL A 307 -6.92 12.79 -17.27
N PHE A 308 -5.74 12.16 -17.28
CA PHE A 308 -5.54 10.82 -16.74
C PHE A 308 -5.34 10.89 -15.22
N LEU A 309 -6.28 10.32 -14.46
CA LEU A 309 -6.17 10.23 -13.01
C LEU A 309 -5.59 8.89 -12.61
N PHE A 310 -4.65 8.84 -11.67
CA PHE A 310 -4.12 7.58 -11.16
C PHE A 310 -3.94 7.59 -9.64
N ASN A 311 -4.09 6.44 -8.98
CA ASN A 311 -3.74 6.28 -7.56
C ASN A 311 -2.22 6.17 -7.43
N HIS A 312 -1.64 6.86 -6.46
CA HIS A 312 -0.19 7.08 -6.43
C HIS A 312 0.48 6.32 -5.30
N GLN A 313 1.00 5.13 -5.57
CA GLN A 313 1.55 4.24 -4.52
C GLN A 313 3.07 4.08 -4.61
N SER A 314 3.66 4.38 -5.78
CA SER A 314 5.08 4.13 -6.04
C SER A 314 5.77 5.31 -6.72
N GLN A 315 7.08 5.46 -6.49
CA GLN A 315 7.89 6.31 -7.37
C GLN A 315 7.99 5.75 -8.80
N PHE A 316 7.74 4.45 -8.97
CA PHE A 316 7.77 3.74 -10.23
C PHE A 316 6.50 3.98 -11.07
N ASP A 317 5.45 4.60 -10.49
CA ASP A 317 4.19 4.91 -11.18
C ASP A 317 4.43 5.70 -12.48
N MET A 318 5.41 6.61 -12.51
CA MET A 318 5.73 7.37 -13.73
C MET A 318 6.28 6.49 -14.87
N VAL A 319 7.04 5.45 -14.54
CA VAL A 319 7.55 4.48 -15.53
C VAL A 319 6.40 3.60 -16.04
N VAL A 320 5.49 3.21 -15.14
CA VAL A 320 4.28 2.45 -15.50
C VAL A 320 3.37 3.29 -16.40
N LEU A 321 3.13 4.56 -16.05
CA LEU A 321 2.32 5.47 -16.87
C LEU A 321 2.95 5.72 -18.24
N ALA A 322 4.27 5.86 -18.31
CA ALA A 322 4.99 5.97 -19.58
C ALA A 322 4.79 4.74 -20.48
N GLU A 323 4.78 3.54 -19.90
CA GLU A 323 4.49 2.31 -20.64
C GLU A 323 3.03 2.22 -21.07
N VAL A 324 2.08 2.57 -20.18
CA VAL A 324 0.65 2.50 -20.49
C VAL A 324 0.26 3.55 -21.53
N LEU A 325 0.77 4.79 -21.41
CA LEU A 325 0.37 5.92 -22.26
C LEU A 325 1.23 6.07 -23.51
N ARG A 326 2.49 5.61 -23.51
CA ARG A 326 3.48 5.66 -24.61
C ARG A 326 3.86 7.05 -25.14
N SER A 327 2.89 7.91 -25.45
CA SER A 327 3.10 9.21 -26.10
C SER A 327 2.01 10.22 -25.73
N GLY A 328 2.17 11.48 -26.11
CA GLY A 328 1.12 12.49 -26.11
C GLY A 328 0.60 12.89 -24.72
N PHE A 329 1.44 12.76 -23.70
CA PHE A 329 1.10 13.13 -22.34
C PHE A 329 2.28 13.81 -21.63
N THR A 330 1.95 14.57 -20.58
CA THR A 330 2.95 15.14 -19.67
C THR A 330 2.44 15.14 -18.23
N GLY A 331 3.34 15.36 -17.27
CA GLY A 331 3.03 15.33 -15.83
C GLY A 331 3.03 16.72 -15.20
N ILE A 332 2.22 16.88 -14.15
CA ILE A 332 2.33 18.03 -13.24
C ILE A 332 3.38 17.71 -12.16
N VAL A 333 4.53 18.38 -12.23
CA VAL A 333 5.68 18.08 -11.39
C VAL A 333 5.88 19.16 -10.34
N LYS A 334 6.35 18.77 -9.15
CA LYS A 334 6.75 19.70 -8.09
C LYS A 334 7.87 20.62 -8.57
N GLN A 335 7.78 21.91 -8.25
CA GLN A 335 8.78 22.90 -8.67
C GLN A 335 10.21 22.53 -8.23
N GLU A 336 10.40 21.85 -7.10
CA GLU A 336 11.72 21.45 -6.60
C GLU A 336 12.42 20.42 -7.48
N VAL A 337 11.68 19.65 -8.30
CA VAL A 337 12.28 18.69 -9.24
C VAL A 337 13.15 19.40 -10.29
N THR A 338 12.88 20.68 -10.56
CA THR A 338 13.73 21.52 -11.43
C THR A 338 15.17 21.65 -10.93
N LYS A 339 15.41 21.42 -9.64
CA LYS A 339 16.74 21.46 -8.99
C LYS A 339 17.52 20.16 -9.18
N ASN A 340 16.86 19.07 -9.59
CA ASN A 340 17.54 17.82 -9.86
C ASN A 340 18.31 17.90 -11.20
N PRO A 341 19.63 17.63 -11.22
CA PRO A 341 20.46 17.84 -12.40
C PRO A 341 20.16 16.85 -13.54
N VAL A 342 19.47 15.74 -13.28
CA VAL A 342 19.12 14.73 -14.27
C VAL A 342 17.64 14.85 -14.68
N PHE A 343 16.74 14.78 -13.70
CA PHE A 343 15.30 14.76 -13.97
C PHE A 343 14.75 16.14 -14.35
N GLY A 344 15.34 17.24 -13.86
CA GLY A 344 14.91 18.59 -14.21
C GLY A 344 14.97 18.86 -15.72
N PRO A 345 16.13 18.66 -16.38
CA PRO A 345 16.25 18.79 -17.83
C PRO A 345 15.32 17.87 -18.63
N LEU A 346 15.21 16.59 -18.27
CA LEU A 346 14.36 15.62 -18.96
C LEU A 346 12.88 16.03 -18.92
N MET A 347 12.38 16.44 -17.75
CA MET A 347 10.99 16.86 -17.58
C MET A 347 10.69 18.16 -18.34
N ARG A 348 11.63 19.12 -18.37
CA ARG A 348 11.47 20.32 -19.21
C ARG A 348 11.43 19.97 -20.70
N PHE A 349 12.27 19.04 -21.15
CA PHE A 349 12.28 18.58 -22.54
C PHE A 349 10.93 17.98 -22.92
N ALA A 350 10.36 17.14 -22.05
CA ALA A 350 9.04 16.52 -22.16
C ALA A 350 7.83 17.48 -21.95
N GLY A 351 8.07 18.78 -21.80
CA GLY A 351 7.00 19.77 -21.67
C GLY A 351 6.24 19.72 -20.33
N ALA A 352 6.84 19.16 -19.27
CA ALA A 352 6.22 19.07 -17.96
C ALA A 352 5.88 20.46 -17.38
N THR A 353 4.69 20.59 -16.82
CA THR A 353 4.27 21.80 -16.10
C THR A 353 4.75 21.72 -14.65
N PHE A 354 5.50 22.72 -14.20
CA PHE A 354 6.01 22.80 -12.83
C PHE A 354 5.10 23.69 -11.98
N ILE A 355 4.65 23.19 -10.83
CA ILE A 355 3.77 23.92 -9.91
C ILE A 355 4.37 23.91 -8.50
N ASP A 356 4.32 25.05 -7.83
CA ASP A 356 4.52 25.15 -6.38
C ASP A 356 3.24 24.71 -5.65
N ARG A 357 3.32 23.59 -4.94
CA ARG A 357 2.17 23.03 -4.21
C ARG A 357 2.07 23.54 -2.77
N SER A 358 3.03 24.35 -2.31
CA SER A 358 3.05 24.93 -0.96
C SER A 358 2.20 26.20 -0.86
N ASP A 359 1.91 26.84 -1.98
CA ASP A 359 1.04 28.01 -2.04
C ASP A 359 -0.44 27.61 -2.21
N THR A 360 -1.09 27.33 -1.07
CA THR A 360 -2.53 27.03 -1.00
C THR A 360 -3.44 28.21 -1.35
N ALA A 361 -2.90 29.43 -1.60
CA ALA A 361 -3.69 30.63 -1.84
C ALA A 361 -3.90 30.99 -3.33
N GLY A 362 -3.26 30.28 -4.28
CA GLY A 362 -3.25 30.64 -5.71
C GLY A 362 -3.93 29.64 -6.67
N THR A 363 -5.03 28.99 -6.28
CA THR A 363 -5.51 27.76 -6.94
C THR A 363 -6.03 27.90 -8.38
N ARG A 364 -6.35 29.11 -8.90
CA ARG A 364 -6.80 29.28 -10.30
C ARG A 364 -5.67 29.66 -11.26
N ALA A 365 -4.80 30.60 -10.87
CA ALA A 365 -3.71 31.07 -11.74
C ALA A 365 -2.67 29.98 -12.01
N ALA A 366 -2.38 29.15 -10.99
CA ALA A 366 -1.46 28.01 -11.12
C ALA A 366 -1.93 26.92 -12.09
N LEU A 367 -3.22 26.91 -12.46
CA LEU A 367 -3.80 25.90 -13.36
C LEU A 367 -3.83 26.34 -14.83
N VAL A 368 -3.67 27.63 -15.12
CA VAL A 368 -3.71 28.17 -16.49
C VAL A 368 -2.71 27.46 -17.43
N PRO A 369 -1.42 27.30 -17.06
CA PRO A 369 -0.46 26.61 -17.93
C PRO A 369 -0.81 25.15 -18.20
N VAL A 370 -1.53 24.50 -17.26
CA VAL A 370 -1.99 23.12 -17.42
C VAL A 370 -3.13 23.03 -18.43
N VAL A 371 -4.07 23.98 -18.37
CA VAL A 371 -5.18 24.07 -19.34
C VAL A 371 -4.66 24.37 -20.75
N GLU A 372 -3.65 25.25 -20.88
CA GLU A 372 -2.99 25.51 -22.16
C GLU A 372 -2.28 24.27 -22.73
N THR A 373 -1.65 23.48 -21.86
CA THR A 373 -1.03 22.20 -22.26
C THR A 373 -2.06 21.23 -22.86
N LEU A 374 -3.23 21.10 -22.23
CA LEU A 374 -4.34 20.30 -22.74
C LEU A 374 -4.87 20.83 -24.08
N ARG A 375 -5.06 22.15 -24.21
CA ARG A 375 -5.49 22.78 -25.46
C ARG A 375 -4.46 22.65 -26.58
N GLY A 376 -3.18 22.55 -26.24
CA GLY A 376 -2.08 22.22 -27.15
C GLY A 376 -2.04 20.76 -27.60
N GLY A 377 -2.98 19.91 -27.15
CA GLY A 377 -3.12 18.52 -27.57
C GLY A 377 -2.38 17.50 -26.70
N LEU A 378 -1.69 17.94 -25.64
CA LEU A 378 -1.03 17.03 -24.70
C LEU A 378 -1.96 16.65 -23.56
N SER A 379 -2.10 15.36 -23.30
CA SER A 379 -2.82 14.87 -22.12
C SER A 379 -2.02 15.15 -20.84
N ILE A 380 -2.69 15.19 -19.70
CA ILE A 380 -2.01 15.34 -18.40
C ILE A 380 -2.24 14.11 -17.53
N VAL A 381 -1.22 13.71 -16.78
CA VAL A 381 -1.35 12.71 -15.71
C VAL A 381 -1.34 13.39 -14.35
N VAL A 382 -2.31 13.06 -13.50
CA VAL A 382 -2.45 13.65 -12.16
C VAL A 382 -2.83 12.59 -11.13
N ALA A 383 -2.12 12.59 -10.01
CA ALA A 383 -2.53 11.86 -8.82
C ALA A 383 -3.43 12.77 -7.97
N PRO A 384 -4.77 12.56 -7.95
CA PRO A 384 -5.69 13.46 -7.26
C PRO A 384 -5.52 13.46 -5.74
N GLU A 385 -4.89 12.44 -5.16
CA GLU A 385 -4.51 12.37 -3.73
C GLU A 385 -3.45 13.44 -3.36
N GLY A 386 -2.66 13.91 -4.34
CA GLY A 386 -1.66 14.98 -4.19
C GLY A 386 -0.33 14.55 -3.54
N THR A 387 -0.28 13.40 -2.88
CA THR A 387 0.92 12.76 -2.36
C THR A 387 0.87 11.25 -2.60
N ARG A 388 2.02 10.58 -2.61
CA ARG A 388 2.07 9.12 -2.66
C ARG A 388 1.36 8.54 -1.45
N SER A 389 0.31 7.77 -1.65
CA SER A 389 -0.44 7.06 -0.63
C SER A 389 0.55 6.26 0.21
N LEU A 390 0.41 6.36 1.52
CA LEU A 390 1.20 5.52 2.40
C LEU A 390 0.75 4.09 2.30
N THR A 391 -0.44 3.80 1.77
CA THR A 391 -1.04 2.47 1.70
C THR A 391 -1.66 2.19 0.36
N PRO A 392 -2.05 0.94 0.07
CA PRO A 392 -2.77 0.68 -1.15
C PRO A 392 -4.22 1.17 -1.10
N ARG A 393 -4.66 1.78 0.01
CA ARG A 393 -5.94 2.50 0.09
C ARG A 393 -5.90 3.74 -0.79
N VAL A 394 -7.04 4.05 -1.38
CA VAL A 394 -7.24 5.26 -2.18
C VAL A 394 -7.67 6.37 -1.24
N GLY A 395 -6.78 7.34 -1.00
CA GLY A 395 -7.05 8.50 -0.16
C GLY A 395 -8.09 9.45 -0.78
N PRO A 396 -8.50 10.51 -0.05
CA PRO A 396 -9.42 11.51 -0.56
C PRO A 396 -8.84 12.24 -1.78
N PHE A 397 -9.68 12.51 -2.76
CA PHE A 397 -9.28 13.17 -4.01
C PHE A 397 -9.44 14.69 -3.92
N LYS A 398 -8.43 15.43 -4.38
CA LYS A 398 -8.48 16.90 -4.49
C LYS A 398 -9.18 17.32 -5.78
N LYS A 399 -9.99 18.38 -5.72
CA LYS A 399 -10.80 18.90 -6.84
C LYS A 399 -10.01 19.48 -8.02
N GLY A 400 -8.73 19.80 -7.83
CA GLY A 400 -7.93 20.55 -8.81
C GLY A 400 -7.91 19.93 -10.21
N ALA A 401 -7.69 18.61 -10.31
CA ALA A 401 -7.63 17.91 -11.59
C ALA A 401 -8.99 17.89 -12.32
N PHE A 402 -10.09 17.83 -11.57
CA PHE A 402 -11.45 17.82 -12.10
C PHE A 402 -11.83 19.20 -12.66
N HIS A 403 -11.47 20.28 -11.96
CA HIS A 403 -11.62 21.63 -12.48
C HIS A 403 -10.80 21.86 -13.75
N ILE A 404 -9.59 21.31 -13.84
CA ILE A 404 -8.76 21.39 -15.06
C ILE A 404 -9.47 20.71 -16.23
N ALA A 405 -9.99 19.49 -16.02
CA ALA A 405 -10.71 18.75 -17.06
C ALA A 405 -11.92 19.54 -17.58
N MET A 406 -12.74 20.09 -16.67
CA MET A 406 -13.91 20.91 -17.04
C MET A 406 -13.51 22.19 -17.79
N GLN A 407 -12.48 22.91 -17.34
CA GLN A 407 -12.04 24.16 -17.99
C GLN A 407 -11.40 23.95 -19.36
N ALA A 408 -10.74 22.80 -19.54
CA ALA A 408 -10.17 22.40 -20.82
C ALA A 408 -11.20 21.77 -21.75
N GLY A 409 -12.36 21.34 -21.25
CA GLY A 409 -13.39 20.64 -22.03
C GLY A 409 -12.94 19.25 -22.48
N VAL A 410 -12.15 18.56 -21.66
CA VAL A 410 -11.58 17.24 -21.96
C VAL A 410 -12.08 16.19 -20.97
N PRO A 411 -12.19 14.91 -21.36
CA PRO A 411 -12.65 13.87 -20.47
C PRO A 411 -11.61 13.55 -19.39
N ILE A 412 -12.10 12.93 -18.31
CA ILE A 412 -11.27 12.31 -17.27
C ILE A 412 -11.14 10.82 -17.59
N VAL A 413 -9.93 10.27 -17.57
CA VAL A 413 -9.71 8.83 -17.77
C VAL A 413 -9.07 8.23 -16.51
N PRO A 414 -9.80 7.40 -15.74
CA PRO A 414 -9.24 6.73 -14.57
C PRO A 414 -8.23 5.63 -14.95
N LEU A 415 -7.06 5.65 -14.33
CA LEU A 415 -5.98 4.66 -14.42
C LEU A 415 -5.76 4.05 -13.03
N VAL A 416 -6.38 2.91 -12.78
CA VAL A 416 -6.25 2.20 -11.51
C VAL A 416 -5.02 1.30 -11.55
N ILE A 417 -4.05 1.57 -10.68
CA ILE A 417 -2.78 0.84 -10.58
C ILE A 417 -2.81 -0.07 -9.36
N ARG A 418 -2.50 -1.34 -9.57
CA ARG A 418 -2.42 -2.36 -8.50
C ARG A 418 -1.02 -2.95 -8.40
N ASN A 419 -0.59 -3.18 -7.15
CA ASN A 419 0.69 -3.81 -6.77
C ASN A 419 1.96 -3.02 -7.15
N ALA A 420 1.87 -1.76 -7.59
CA ALA A 420 3.04 -0.93 -7.85
C ALA A 420 3.92 -0.73 -6.61
N GLY A 421 3.30 -0.70 -5.42
CA GLY A 421 4.02 -0.66 -4.15
C GLY A 421 4.88 -1.91 -3.86
N GLU A 422 4.54 -3.07 -4.42
CA GLU A 422 5.34 -4.30 -4.31
C GLU A 422 6.62 -4.23 -5.15
N ILE A 423 6.58 -3.47 -6.24
CA ILE A 423 7.72 -3.24 -7.12
C ILE A 423 8.71 -2.27 -6.49
N ALA A 424 8.23 -1.10 -6.08
CA ALA A 424 9.06 -0.13 -5.38
C ALA A 424 8.17 0.68 -4.44
N TRP A 425 8.24 0.37 -3.15
CA TRP A 425 7.43 1.11 -2.18
C TRP A 425 7.84 2.60 -2.12
N ARG A 426 6.97 3.46 -1.58
CA ARG A 426 7.27 4.86 -1.29
C ARG A 426 8.62 4.97 -0.54
N ASP A 427 9.49 5.81 -1.09
CA ASP A 427 10.83 6.12 -0.57
C ASP A 427 11.82 4.94 -0.54
N SER A 428 11.48 3.79 -1.13
CA SER A 428 12.43 2.70 -1.39
C SER A 428 13.46 3.13 -2.42
N ALA A 429 14.74 2.84 -2.19
CA ALA A 429 15.78 3.00 -3.22
C ALA A 429 15.89 1.77 -4.15
N ILE A 430 15.01 0.77 -3.98
CA ILE A 430 15.15 -0.57 -4.54
C ILE A 430 13.89 -0.94 -5.31
N VAL A 431 14.11 -1.51 -6.50
CA VAL A 431 13.08 -2.02 -7.40
C VAL A 431 13.14 -3.55 -7.42
N HIS A 432 12.03 -4.18 -7.06
CA HIS A 432 11.84 -5.62 -7.09
C HIS A 432 11.21 -6.04 -8.43
N LYS A 433 11.62 -7.22 -8.92
CA LYS A 433 10.98 -7.85 -10.07
C LYS A 433 9.52 -8.18 -9.74
N GLY A 434 8.63 -8.09 -10.72
CA GLY A 434 7.23 -8.42 -10.48
C GLY A 434 6.32 -7.99 -11.61
N THR A 435 5.04 -7.89 -11.31
CA THR A 435 4.02 -7.47 -12.26
C THR A 435 3.18 -6.35 -11.66
N VAL A 436 3.06 -5.25 -12.39
CA VAL A 436 2.11 -4.17 -12.09
C VAL A 436 0.90 -4.37 -12.98
N ASP A 437 -0.28 -4.42 -12.38
CA ASP A 437 -1.53 -4.49 -13.12
C ASP A 437 -2.13 -3.08 -13.20
N VAL A 438 -2.59 -2.70 -14.39
CA VAL A 438 -3.22 -1.41 -14.64
C VAL A 438 -4.56 -1.64 -15.33
N ALA A 439 -5.63 -1.10 -14.75
CA ALA A 439 -6.93 -1.03 -15.38
C ALA A 439 -7.16 0.41 -15.85
N VAL A 440 -7.30 0.60 -17.15
CA VAL A 440 -7.69 1.88 -17.75
C VAL A 440 -9.20 1.83 -17.94
N LEU A 441 -9.92 2.72 -17.26
CA LEU A 441 -11.38 2.71 -17.27
C LEU A 441 -11.93 3.60 -18.39
N PRO A 442 -13.21 3.43 -18.78
CA PRO A 442 -13.84 4.26 -19.78
C PRO A 442 -13.71 5.77 -19.46
N PRO A 443 -13.55 6.62 -20.50
CA PRO A 443 -13.52 8.06 -20.32
C PRO A 443 -14.81 8.58 -19.69
N ILE A 444 -14.67 9.48 -18.73
CA ILE A 444 -15.76 10.17 -18.06
C ILE A 444 -15.91 11.55 -18.70
N ASP A 445 -17.04 11.78 -19.36
CA ASP A 445 -17.39 13.10 -19.86
C ASP A 445 -17.75 14.04 -18.69
N VAL A 446 -17.14 15.22 -18.70
CA VAL A 446 -17.30 16.25 -17.68
C VAL A 446 -18.05 17.48 -18.21
N GLY A 447 -18.46 17.48 -19.48
CA GLY A 447 -19.11 18.63 -20.13
C GLY A 447 -20.45 19.02 -19.49
N GLY A 448 -21.16 18.06 -18.90
CA GLY A 448 -22.43 18.28 -18.20
C GLY A 448 -22.30 18.50 -16.68
N TRP A 449 -21.09 18.52 -16.12
CA TRP A 449 -20.91 18.60 -14.68
C TRP A 449 -21.24 19.98 -14.13
N ASN A 450 -21.97 20.02 -13.02
CA ASN A 450 -22.25 21.24 -12.28
C ASN A 450 -21.14 21.48 -11.24
N PRO A 451 -20.44 22.64 -11.24
CA PRO A 451 -19.43 22.95 -10.23
C PRO A 451 -19.93 22.88 -8.77
N HIS A 452 -21.22 23.05 -8.52
CA HIS A 452 -21.81 22.92 -7.18
C HIS A 452 -21.86 21.48 -6.68
N ASP A 453 -21.91 20.49 -7.58
CA ASP A 453 -22.02 19.06 -7.25
C ASP A 453 -20.63 18.36 -7.26
N MET A 454 -19.56 19.14 -7.36
CA MET A 454 -18.19 18.66 -7.54
C MET A 454 -17.74 17.68 -6.44
N ASP A 455 -18.15 17.89 -5.18
CA ASP A 455 -17.80 16.96 -4.10
C ASP A 455 -18.33 15.55 -4.35
N ALA A 456 -19.58 15.45 -4.80
CA ALA A 456 -20.22 14.17 -5.10
C ALA A 456 -19.58 13.51 -6.33
N GLU A 457 -19.27 14.27 -7.38
CA GLU A 457 -18.61 13.73 -8.58
C GLU A 457 -17.19 13.25 -8.30
N VAL A 458 -16.42 14.01 -7.51
CA VAL A 458 -15.07 13.61 -7.09
C VAL A 458 -15.12 12.32 -6.27
N GLU A 459 -16.06 12.21 -5.34
CA GLU A 459 -16.22 11.00 -4.53
C GLU A 459 -16.68 9.81 -5.37
N ARG A 460 -17.58 10.02 -6.35
CA ARG A 460 -18.00 8.98 -7.29
C ARG A 460 -16.82 8.44 -8.09
N VAL A 461 -15.92 9.31 -8.56
CA VAL A 461 -14.69 8.89 -9.25
C VAL A 461 -13.73 8.18 -8.28
N ARG A 462 -13.60 8.63 -7.03
CA ARG A 462 -12.79 7.93 -6.01
C ARG A 462 -13.32 6.52 -5.73
N GLN A 463 -14.63 6.37 -5.61
CA GLN A 463 -15.27 5.08 -5.38
C GLN A 463 -15.02 4.11 -6.54
N LEU A 464 -14.99 4.60 -7.78
CA LEU A 464 -14.64 3.79 -8.95
C LEU A 464 -13.22 3.17 -8.85
N PHE A 465 -12.24 3.88 -8.29
CA PHE A 465 -10.92 3.32 -8.02
C PHE A 465 -10.97 2.22 -6.97
N ILE A 466 -11.72 2.44 -5.89
CA ILE A 466 -11.89 1.46 -4.80
C ILE A 466 -12.56 0.20 -5.33
N ASP A 467 -13.68 0.35 -6.03
CA ASP A 467 -14.45 -0.76 -6.59
C ASP A 467 -13.63 -1.56 -7.59
N THR A 468 -12.82 -0.90 -8.41
CA THR A 468 -11.90 -1.58 -9.36
C THR A 468 -10.78 -2.33 -8.64
N LEU A 469 -10.23 -1.78 -7.56
CA LEU A 469 -9.21 -2.47 -6.76
C LEU A 469 -9.78 -3.71 -6.05
N LEU A 470 -11.04 -3.65 -5.61
CA LEU A 470 -11.75 -4.77 -4.99
C LEU A 470 -12.17 -5.82 -6.04
N ASN A 471 -12.75 -5.37 -7.14
CA ASN A 471 -13.31 -6.19 -8.22
C ASN A 471 -12.48 -6.02 -9.49
N TRP A 472 -11.26 -6.55 -9.47
CA TRP A 472 -10.33 -6.36 -10.58
C TRP A 472 -10.86 -6.97 -11.87
N PRO A 473 -10.86 -6.23 -13.00
CA PRO A 473 -11.34 -6.76 -14.26
C PRO A 473 -10.48 -7.92 -14.73
N ALA A 474 -11.12 -8.99 -15.23
CA ALA A 474 -10.40 -10.12 -15.77
C ALA A 474 -9.57 -9.68 -16.99
N PRO A 475 -8.33 -10.19 -17.16
CA PRO A 475 -7.57 -9.91 -18.36
C PRO A 475 -8.33 -10.47 -19.57
N GLU A 476 -8.40 -9.68 -20.65
CA GLU A 476 -8.95 -10.15 -21.93
C GLU A 476 -8.27 -11.46 -22.35
N GLY A 477 -9.07 -12.52 -22.56
CA GLY A 477 -8.59 -13.84 -22.98
C GLY A 477 -8.57 -14.94 -21.90
N ALA A 478 -9.00 -14.67 -20.66
CA ALA A 478 -9.30 -15.75 -19.72
C ALA A 478 -10.67 -16.38 -20.09
N PRO A 479 -10.78 -17.72 -20.25
CA PRO A 479 -12.05 -18.34 -20.56
C PRO A 479 -13.06 -17.99 -19.46
N SER A 480 -14.23 -17.51 -19.89
CA SER A 480 -15.41 -17.32 -19.05
C SER A 480 -15.64 -18.59 -18.24
N ARG A 481 -15.45 -18.54 -16.92
CA ARG A 481 -15.89 -19.61 -16.04
C ARG A 481 -17.41 -19.52 -15.91
N GLN A 482 -18.10 -19.94 -16.96
CA GLN A 482 -19.48 -20.41 -16.88
C GLN A 482 -19.43 -21.91 -17.19
N GLY A 483 -19.89 -22.70 -16.23
CA GLY A 483 -19.86 -24.16 -16.23
C GLY A 483 -19.96 -24.66 -14.81
#